data_AF-A0A954IL14-F1
#
_entry.id   AF-A0A954IL14-F1
#
_cell.length_a   1.000
_cell.length_b   1.000
_cell.length_c   1.000
_cell.angle_alpha   90.00
_cell.angle_beta   90.00
_cell.angle_gamma   90.00
#
_symmetry.space_group_name_H-M   'P 1'
#
loop_
_entity.id
_entity.type
_entity.pdbx_description
1 polymer ?
#
loop_
_entity_poly.entity_id
_entity_poly.type
_entity_poly.pdbx_seq_one_letter_code
_entity_poly.pdbx_strand_id
1 'polypeptide(L)'
;MKRRVICGLFFVLLTPPIFAGQLEGEVKVPASFEKQGIVADAVVVLCRNNKSLAKTTVAPDGKFSLDQPEDGQPFDLAIISYRFAPYVIRNLRQIRTAISVELQTPVPSSGKAAETEAYVRQVRSALRSIAEAEDVIPPDPDLIQRLKSSREIATLQRRVSMLVPAYFHPVTAQVEWKRLERAATLLRDDLVVILNVNSGSGMNSGVEPAYQETARVLNSKKVRWVGYVDVNYGRRPAAEVIRDVQFWLTNYPGMCGIFVDRAPSTTWSEMKSVCSQVRQLLTAKKIRQPLLIANPGTVCDETLVGADGFNWVCISENPLSNSAFPRPAWADANDGVAVGSIVYDVTSTQQVEDIVRQTAMQQGEFLFVSDQNGKSETLWTRLPAENIYQATLTGISGWNKSVTANAKATEGLRKPSSSL
;
A
#
# COMPACT_ATOMS: atom_id res chain seq x y z
N MET A 1 21.24 46.83 16.93
CA MET A 1 21.21 47.31 18.34
C MET A 1 20.57 46.22 19.23
N LYS A 2 20.77 46.21 20.56
CA LYS A 2 19.99 45.37 21.53
C LYS A 2 18.53 45.91 21.62
N ARG A 3 17.49 45.35 22.27
CA ARG A 3 17.24 44.32 23.32
C ARG A 3 16.06 43.42 22.85
N ARG A 4 15.56 42.33 23.47
CA ARG A 4 15.62 41.67 24.81
C ARG A 4 14.69 42.20 25.94
N VAL A 5 13.44 41.73 25.97
CA VAL A 5 12.43 41.74 27.08
C VAL A 5 11.55 40.48 26.88
N ILE A 6 11.18 39.57 27.80
CA ILE A 6 11.42 39.32 29.25
C ILE A 6 10.35 39.85 30.26
N CYS A 7 9.46 38.93 30.67
CA CYS A 7 8.63 38.85 31.91
C CYS A 7 7.47 39.84 32.17
N GLY A 8 6.44 39.36 32.89
CA GLY A 8 5.31 40.15 33.40
C GLY A 8 4.13 39.32 33.96
N LEU A 9 4.24 38.80 35.18
CA LEU A 9 3.08 38.33 35.96
C LEU A 9 2.43 39.54 36.68
N PHE A 10 1.10 39.55 36.86
CA PHE A 10 0.47 39.65 38.20
C PHE A 10 -1.05 39.39 38.17
N PHE A 11 -1.63 39.07 39.33
CA PHE A 11 -3.04 38.72 39.53
C PHE A 11 -3.99 39.93 39.63
N VAL A 12 -5.22 39.75 39.14
CA VAL A 12 -6.44 40.21 39.82
C VAL A 12 -7.48 39.07 39.76
N LEU A 13 -8.13 38.78 40.89
CA LEU A 13 -9.19 37.76 40.98
C LEU A 13 -10.55 38.34 40.56
N LEU A 14 -11.08 37.88 39.42
CA LEU A 14 -12.51 37.98 39.06
C LEU A 14 -12.82 36.93 37.98
N THR A 15 -13.21 35.71 38.40
CA THR A 15 -13.57 34.53 37.59
C THR A 15 -12.61 34.17 36.43
N PRO A 16 -11.92 33.01 36.44
CA PRO A 16 -11.19 32.59 35.25
C PRO A 16 -12.20 32.46 34.08
N PRO A 17 -11.96 33.08 32.91
CA PRO A 17 -12.72 32.72 31.73
C PRO A 17 -12.47 31.24 31.46
N ILE A 18 -13.54 30.46 31.37
CA ILE A 18 -13.46 29.06 30.99
C ILE A 18 -13.05 29.04 29.51
N PHE A 19 -11.75 28.93 29.25
CA PHE A 19 -11.20 28.69 27.93
C PHE A 19 -11.53 27.25 27.52
N ALA A 20 -12.79 27.02 27.15
CA ALA A 20 -13.23 25.76 26.57
C ALA A 20 -12.32 25.42 25.38
N GLY A 21 -11.75 24.22 25.37
CA GLY A 21 -10.95 23.66 24.27
C GLY A 21 -11.77 23.38 23.01
N GLN A 22 -12.58 24.31 22.55
CA GLN A 22 -13.52 24.16 21.45
C GLN A 22 -12.76 24.01 20.11
N LEU A 23 -12.97 22.87 19.44
CA LEU A 23 -12.45 22.59 18.11
C LEU A 23 -13.44 23.14 17.07
N GLU A 24 -13.04 24.21 16.39
CA GLU A 24 -13.73 24.72 15.21
C GLU A 24 -13.11 24.17 13.92
N GLY A 25 -13.93 23.95 12.90
CA GLY A 25 -13.43 23.55 11.59
C GLY A 25 -14.43 23.70 10.46
N GLU A 26 -13.96 23.43 9.25
CA GLU A 26 -14.68 23.63 7.99
C GLU A 26 -14.44 22.44 7.06
N VAL A 27 -15.51 21.76 6.64
CA VAL A 27 -15.47 20.63 5.70
C VAL A 27 -15.76 21.15 4.30
N LYS A 28 -14.77 21.08 3.42
CA LYS A 28 -14.84 21.54 2.03
C LYS A 28 -15.02 20.37 1.08
N VAL A 29 -15.80 20.62 0.02
CA VAL A 29 -15.95 19.74 -1.13
C VAL A 29 -15.49 20.50 -2.38
N PRO A 30 -15.03 19.81 -3.44
CA PRO A 30 -14.65 20.49 -4.68
C PRO A 30 -15.79 21.34 -5.24
N ALA A 31 -15.47 22.47 -5.89
CA ALA A 31 -16.45 23.49 -6.34
C ALA A 31 -17.59 22.97 -7.23
N SER A 32 -17.43 21.81 -7.89
CA SER A 32 -18.48 21.10 -8.62
C SER A 32 -19.61 20.55 -7.73
N PHE A 33 -19.40 20.49 -6.41
CA PHE A 33 -20.26 19.83 -5.42
C PHE A 33 -20.81 20.78 -4.34
N GLU A 34 -20.20 21.96 -4.12
CA GLU A 34 -20.63 22.95 -3.11
C GLU A 34 -22.13 23.28 -3.22
N LYS A 35 -22.63 23.49 -4.45
CA LYS A 35 -24.03 23.84 -4.73
C LYS A 35 -25.05 22.73 -4.41
N GLN A 36 -24.61 21.55 -3.99
CA GLN A 36 -25.48 20.40 -3.68
C GLN A 36 -25.63 20.15 -2.16
N GLY A 37 -25.01 20.97 -1.30
CA GLY A 37 -25.16 20.86 0.16
C GLY A 37 -24.65 19.52 0.74
N ILE A 38 -23.68 18.87 0.09
CA ILE A 38 -23.26 17.49 0.38
C ILE A 38 -22.69 17.29 1.79
N VAL A 39 -22.19 18.36 2.42
CA VAL A 39 -21.66 18.36 3.79
C VAL A 39 -22.73 18.63 4.86
N ALA A 40 -23.93 19.09 4.49
CA ALA A 40 -25.04 19.19 5.42
C ALA A 40 -25.43 17.79 5.94
N ASP A 41 -25.86 17.72 7.19
CA ASP A 41 -26.16 16.50 7.95
C ASP A 41 -24.95 15.56 8.18
N ALA A 42 -23.73 15.93 7.77
CA ALA A 42 -22.55 15.16 8.11
C ALA A 42 -22.28 15.26 9.63
N VAL A 43 -21.85 14.17 10.25
CA VAL A 43 -21.54 14.11 11.69
C VAL A 43 -20.03 14.08 11.86
N VAL A 44 -19.53 14.99 12.71
CA VAL A 44 -18.13 15.03 13.15
C VAL A 44 -18.06 14.40 14.54
N VAL A 45 -17.16 13.44 14.72
CA VAL A 45 -16.96 12.69 15.96
C VAL A 45 -15.49 12.72 16.35
N LEU A 46 -15.19 13.23 17.54
CA LEU A 46 -13.91 12.99 18.20
C LEU A 46 -13.97 11.63 18.88
N CYS A 47 -12.98 10.77 18.65
CA CYS A 47 -12.90 9.46 19.28
C CYS A 47 -11.49 9.08 19.73
N ARG A 48 -11.41 8.22 20.74
CA ARG A 48 -10.16 7.62 21.23
C ARG A 48 -10.42 6.17 21.62
N ASN A 49 -9.60 5.25 21.14
CA ASN A 49 -9.75 3.81 21.37
C ASN A 49 -11.17 3.27 21.02
N ASN A 50 -11.81 3.87 20.00
CA ASN A 50 -13.19 3.62 19.56
C ASN A 50 -14.31 4.09 20.52
N LYS A 51 -14.00 4.82 21.60
CA LYS A 51 -15.02 5.59 22.36
C LYS A 51 -15.21 6.96 21.74
N SER A 52 -16.46 7.38 21.56
CA SER A 52 -16.80 8.79 21.29
C SER A 52 -16.41 9.64 22.49
N LEU A 53 -15.77 10.79 22.24
CA LEU A 53 -15.44 11.81 23.24
C LEU A 53 -16.38 13.02 23.12
N ALA A 54 -16.62 13.46 21.88
CA ALA A 54 -17.59 14.50 21.54
C ALA A 54 -18.14 14.26 20.13
N LYS A 55 -19.36 14.72 19.85
CA LYS A 55 -20.00 14.64 18.52
C LYS A 55 -20.76 15.92 18.21
N THR A 56 -20.75 16.35 16.95
CA THR A 56 -21.48 17.52 16.43
C THR A 56 -21.92 17.29 14.99
N THR A 57 -22.84 18.11 14.48
CA THR A 57 -23.29 18.08 13.08
C THR A 57 -22.66 19.23 12.31
N VAL A 58 -22.26 18.98 11.07
CA VAL A 58 -21.76 20.01 10.14
C VAL A 58 -22.93 20.86 9.67
N ALA A 59 -22.78 22.18 9.80
CA ALA A 59 -23.74 23.16 9.33
C ALA A 59 -23.79 23.22 7.79
N PRO A 60 -24.87 23.77 7.18
CA PRO A 60 -25.00 23.83 5.72
C PRO A 60 -23.90 24.60 4.98
N ASP A 61 -23.14 25.45 5.68
CA ASP A 61 -21.97 26.18 5.16
C ASP A 61 -20.64 25.43 5.35
N GLY A 62 -20.70 24.14 5.72
CA GLY A 62 -19.54 23.28 5.94
C GLY A 62 -18.87 23.44 7.31
N LYS A 63 -19.29 24.39 8.15
CA LYS A 63 -18.65 24.62 9.45
C LYS A 63 -19.12 23.64 10.52
N PHE A 64 -18.25 23.34 11.47
CA PHE A 64 -18.58 22.58 12.67
C PHE A 64 -17.84 23.12 13.89
N SER A 65 -18.38 22.83 15.07
CA SER A 65 -17.76 23.16 16.36
C SER A 65 -18.12 22.10 17.40
N LEU A 66 -17.11 21.62 18.14
CA LEU A 66 -17.27 20.64 19.23
C LEU A 66 -16.16 20.75 20.28
N ASP A 67 -16.47 20.46 21.53
CA ASP A 67 -15.48 20.45 22.62
C ASP A 67 -14.45 19.32 22.42
N GLN A 68 -13.16 19.62 22.63
CA GLN A 68 -12.08 18.65 22.50
C GLN A 68 -11.52 18.22 23.87
N PRO A 69 -10.92 17.02 23.99
CA PRO A 69 -10.34 16.57 25.25
C PRO A 69 -9.08 17.36 25.61
N GLU A 70 -9.06 17.95 26.80
CA GLU A 70 -7.94 18.78 27.30
C GLU A 70 -6.83 17.96 27.99
N ASP A 71 -7.00 16.65 28.11
CA ASP A 71 -6.09 15.71 28.79
C ASP A 71 -4.73 15.47 28.09
N GLY A 72 -4.49 16.13 26.95
CA GLY A 72 -3.24 16.04 26.18
C GLY A 72 -3.00 14.69 25.49
N GLN A 73 -3.90 13.72 25.63
CA GLN A 73 -3.78 12.40 25.01
C GLN A 73 -4.26 12.44 23.55
N PRO A 74 -3.65 11.70 22.62
CA PRO A 74 -4.02 11.73 21.21
C PRO A 74 -5.45 11.24 20.98
N PHE A 75 -6.10 11.79 19.95
CA PHE A 75 -7.44 11.43 19.52
C PHE A 75 -7.56 11.44 17.99
N ASP A 76 -8.59 10.79 17.47
CA ASP A 76 -8.93 10.77 16.05
C ASP A 76 -10.19 11.63 15.82
N LEU A 77 -10.26 12.29 14.66
CA LEU A 77 -11.39 13.09 14.20
C LEU A 77 -12.00 12.39 12.98
N ALA A 78 -13.24 11.88 13.12
CA ALA A 78 -13.97 11.24 12.05
C ALA A 78 -15.08 12.15 11.50
N ILE A 79 -15.19 12.24 10.18
CA ILE A 79 -16.27 12.94 9.45
C ILE A 79 -17.07 11.88 8.70
N ILE A 80 -18.37 11.79 8.98
CA ILE A 80 -19.25 10.71 8.53
C ILE A 80 -20.48 11.30 7.86
N SER A 81 -20.82 10.83 6.66
CA SER A 81 -22.06 11.20 5.95
C SER A 81 -22.64 9.99 5.23
N TYR A 82 -23.92 10.07 4.86
CA TYR A 82 -24.54 9.13 3.92
C TYR A 82 -24.23 9.48 2.46
N ARG A 83 -23.65 10.66 2.18
CA ARG A 83 -23.38 11.20 0.84
C ARG A 83 -21.95 10.99 0.33
N PHE A 84 -21.00 10.67 1.21
CA PHE A 84 -19.59 10.46 0.88
C PHE A 84 -18.92 9.42 1.81
N ALA A 85 -17.79 8.87 1.40
CA ALA A 85 -17.06 7.87 2.19
C ALA A 85 -16.48 8.48 3.49
N PRO A 86 -16.56 7.78 4.65
CA PRO A 86 -16.07 8.33 5.91
C PRO A 86 -14.60 8.72 5.88
N TYR A 87 -14.29 9.91 6.39
CA TYR A 87 -12.93 10.47 6.43
C TYR A 87 -12.44 10.50 7.89
N VAL A 88 -11.17 10.14 8.13
CA VAL A 88 -10.60 10.10 9.50
C VAL A 88 -9.19 10.67 9.54
N ILE A 89 -9.01 11.74 10.33
CA ILE A 89 -7.70 12.29 10.68
C ILE A 89 -7.29 11.70 12.03
N ARG A 90 -6.06 11.18 12.15
CA ARG A 90 -5.63 10.38 13.31
C ARG A 90 -4.56 11.05 14.17
N ASN A 91 -4.46 10.62 15.44
CA ASN A 91 -3.38 10.96 16.38
C ASN A 91 -3.21 12.48 16.59
N LEU A 92 -4.31 13.24 16.52
CA LEU A 92 -4.36 14.67 16.80
C LEU A 92 -4.14 14.92 18.29
N ARG A 93 -3.44 16.01 18.63
CA ARG A 93 -3.11 16.40 20.01
C ARG A 93 -3.33 17.90 20.19
N GLN A 94 -4.29 18.25 21.03
CA GLN A 94 -4.69 19.61 21.43
C GLN A 94 -4.57 20.67 20.32
N ILE A 95 -5.62 20.74 19.51
CA ILE A 95 -5.78 21.66 18.39
C ILE A 95 -6.11 23.06 18.95
N ARG A 96 -5.25 24.05 18.67
CA ARG A 96 -5.36 25.44 19.17
C ARG A 96 -5.74 26.45 18.07
N THR A 97 -6.10 25.96 16.89
CA THR A 97 -6.40 26.73 15.67
C THR A 97 -7.40 25.95 14.82
N ALA A 98 -8.33 26.63 14.15
CA ALA A 98 -9.34 25.97 13.33
C ALA A 98 -8.74 25.08 12.22
N ILE A 99 -9.44 23.99 11.88
CA ILE A 99 -9.01 23.04 10.84
C ILE A 99 -9.94 23.11 9.61
N SER A 100 -9.37 23.36 8.43
CA SER A 100 -10.05 23.15 7.14
C SER A 100 -9.73 21.75 6.61
N VAL A 101 -10.74 20.96 6.25
CA VAL A 101 -10.59 19.61 5.69
C VAL A 101 -11.21 19.57 4.30
N GLU A 102 -10.41 19.28 3.27
CA GLU A 102 -10.90 19.16 1.88
C GLU A 102 -11.14 17.68 1.52
N LEU A 103 -12.37 17.34 1.17
CA LEU A 103 -12.77 15.98 0.84
C LEU A 103 -12.44 15.66 -0.64
N GLN A 104 -11.30 15.01 -0.85
CA GLN A 104 -10.87 14.52 -2.18
C GLN A 104 -11.58 13.22 -2.63
N THR A 105 -12.51 12.67 -1.84
CA THR A 105 -13.23 11.44 -2.17
C THR A 105 -14.18 11.64 -3.35
N PRO A 106 -14.29 10.69 -4.30
CA PRO A 106 -15.24 10.80 -5.42
C PRO A 106 -16.68 10.73 -4.90
N VAL A 107 -17.36 11.88 -4.88
CA VAL A 107 -18.80 11.96 -4.66
C VAL A 107 -19.50 11.26 -5.85
N PRO A 108 -20.49 10.38 -5.62
CA PRO A 108 -21.24 9.73 -6.70
C PRO A 108 -21.85 10.78 -7.64
N SER A 109 -21.38 10.82 -8.87
CA SER A 109 -21.59 11.92 -9.83
C SER A 109 -23.00 12.00 -10.44
N SER A 110 -23.95 11.19 -9.95
CA SER A 110 -25.36 11.32 -10.28
C SER A 110 -26.26 11.00 -9.09
N GLY A 111 -27.29 11.84 -8.88
CA GLY A 111 -28.32 11.66 -7.86
C GLY A 111 -29.29 10.50 -8.11
N LYS A 112 -28.81 9.40 -8.70
CA LYS A 112 -29.55 8.13 -8.92
C LYS A 112 -28.83 6.91 -8.35
N ALA A 113 -27.59 7.06 -7.86
CA ALA A 113 -26.88 6.02 -7.11
C ALA A 113 -27.23 5.99 -5.61
N ALA A 114 -27.98 6.97 -5.10
CA ALA A 114 -28.17 7.21 -3.67
C ALA A 114 -29.19 6.27 -2.97
N GLU A 115 -30.05 5.57 -3.73
CA GLU A 115 -31.23 4.88 -3.17
C GLU A 115 -31.32 3.39 -3.54
N THR A 116 -30.20 2.66 -3.49
CA THR A 116 -30.32 1.21 -3.25
C THR A 116 -30.87 1.02 -1.84
N GLU A 117 -32.11 0.56 -1.72
CA GLU A 117 -32.82 0.44 -0.44
C GLU A 117 -32.05 -0.44 0.58
N ALA A 118 -31.21 -1.36 0.10
CA ALA A 118 -30.25 -2.11 0.91
C ALA A 118 -29.13 -1.25 1.50
N TYR A 119 -28.44 -0.42 0.70
CA TYR A 119 -27.41 0.52 1.16
C TYR A 119 -28.01 1.55 2.13
N VAL A 120 -29.18 2.10 1.80
CA VAL A 120 -29.90 3.04 2.66
C VAL A 120 -30.32 2.39 3.98
N ARG A 121 -30.80 1.12 3.98
CA ARG A 121 -31.07 0.39 5.23
C ARG A 121 -29.80 0.08 6.02
N GLN A 122 -28.70 -0.30 5.37
CA GLN A 122 -27.42 -0.60 6.02
C GLN A 122 -26.81 0.64 6.68
N VAL A 123 -26.78 1.77 5.98
CA VAL A 123 -26.30 3.06 6.49
C VAL A 123 -27.25 3.59 7.58
N ARG A 124 -28.57 3.55 7.39
CA ARG A 124 -29.53 3.93 8.46
C ARG A 124 -29.42 3.05 9.70
N SER A 125 -29.13 1.75 9.55
CA SER A 125 -28.90 0.84 10.68
C SER A 125 -27.62 1.20 11.42
N ALA A 126 -26.51 1.38 10.72
CA ALA A 126 -25.24 1.80 11.32
C ALA A 126 -25.36 3.17 12.03
N LEU A 127 -26.08 4.13 11.44
CA LEU A 127 -26.34 5.43 12.07
C LEU A 127 -27.24 5.29 13.31
N ARG A 128 -28.30 4.48 13.28
CA ARG A 128 -29.16 4.29 14.47
C ARG A 128 -28.42 3.63 15.63
N SER A 129 -27.68 2.55 15.36
CA SER A 129 -26.85 1.85 16.36
C SER A 129 -25.72 2.69 16.95
N ILE A 130 -25.41 3.87 16.39
CA ILE A 130 -24.42 4.83 16.92
C ILE A 130 -25.10 6.08 17.53
N ALA A 131 -26.32 6.41 17.11
CA ALA A 131 -27.09 7.52 17.65
C ALA A 131 -27.81 7.18 18.98
N GLU A 132 -28.36 5.97 19.08
CA GLU A 132 -29.22 5.51 20.20
C GLU A 132 -28.43 4.85 21.35
N ALA A 133 -27.10 4.77 21.25
CA ALA A 133 -26.24 4.13 22.24
C ALA A 133 -25.92 5.05 23.44
N GLU A 134 -26.90 5.27 24.32
CA GLU A 134 -26.72 6.08 25.54
C GLU A 134 -25.95 5.33 26.64
N ASP A 135 -26.05 3.98 26.67
CA ASP A 135 -25.23 3.12 27.54
C ASP A 135 -24.33 2.19 26.71
N VAL A 136 -23.00 2.36 26.87
CA VAL A 136 -22.00 1.50 26.22
C VAL A 136 -21.76 0.25 27.06
N ILE A 137 -22.79 -0.60 27.17
CA ILE A 137 -22.58 -2.02 27.45
C ILE A 137 -21.75 -2.56 26.27
N PRO A 138 -20.56 -3.14 26.49
CA PRO A 138 -19.81 -3.73 25.39
C PRO A 138 -20.65 -4.86 24.77
N PRO A 139 -20.80 -4.92 23.42
CA PRO A 139 -21.16 -6.18 22.79
C PRO A 139 -20.16 -7.22 23.30
N ASP A 140 -20.71 -8.37 23.76
CA ASP A 140 -20.00 -9.51 24.37
C ASP A 140 -18.51 -9.53 23.97
N PRO A 141 -17.54 -9.53 24.89
CA PRO A 141 -16.12 -9.53 24.54
C PRO A 141 -15.74 -10.61 23.52
N ASP A 142 -16.36 -11.79 23.56
CA ASP A 142 -16.18 -12.83 22.55
C ASP A 142 -16.87 -12.48 21.21
N LEU A 143 -17.99 -11.77 21.20
CA LEU A 143 -18.62 -11.22 19.99
C LEU A 143 -17.86 -10.02 19.41
N ILE A 144 -17.32 -9.09 20.22
CA ILE A 144 -16.41 -8.05 19.72
C ILE A 144 -15.11 -8.68 19.21
N GLN A 145 -14.57 -9.68 19.91
CA GLN A 145 -13.37 -10.38 19.44
C GLN A 145 -13.70 -11.14 18.16
N ARG A 146 -14.84 -11.86 18.07
CA ARG A 146 -15.31 -12.54 16.87
C ARG A 146 -15.67 -11.59 15.73
N LEU A 147 -16.14 -10.36 15.97
CA LEU A 147 -16.49 -9.40 14.92
C LEU A 147 -15.29 -8.57 14.46
N LYS A 148 -14.39 -8.17 15.36
CA LYS A 148 -13.06 -7.64 14.98
C LYS A 148 -12.31 -8.70 14.20
N SER A 149 -12.13 -9.89 14.77
CA SER A 149 -11.52 -11.02 14.08
C SER A 149 -12.26 -11.33 12.78
N SER A 150 -13.60 -11.45 12.72
CA SER A 150 -14.29 -11.71 11.44
C SER A 150 -14.11 -10.61 10.40
N ARG A 151 -13.89 -9.35 10.80
CA ARG A 151 -13.66 -8.24 9.86
C ARG A 151 -12.18 -8.09 9.48
N GLU A 152 -11.26 -8.41 10.38
CA GLU A 152 -9.81 -8.53 10.16
C GLU A 152 -9.45 -9.81 9.38
N ILE A 153 -10.27 -10.87 9.52
CA ILE A 153 -10.27 -12.12 8.74
C ILE A 153 -11.05 -11.93 7.42
N ALA A 154 -11.96 -10.95 7.31
CA ALA A 154 -12.54 -10.57 6.02
C ALA A 154 -11.55 -9.73 5.20
N THR A 155 -10.81 -8.81 5.83
CA THR A 155 -9.58 -8.25 5.26
C THR A 155 -8.42 -9.24 5.40
N LEU A 156 -8.58 -10.44 4.82
CA LEU A 156 -7.54 -11.48 4.77
C LEU A 156 -6.22 -10.83 4.37
N GLN A 157 -5.30 -10.72 5.34
CA GLN A 157 -4.05 -10.00 5.15
C GLN A 157 -3.26 -10.69 4.02
N ARG A 158 -3.14 -10.03 2.86
CA ARG A 158 -2.28 -10.51 1.78
C ARG A 158 -0.82 -10.40 2.22
N ARG A 159 0.00 -11.42 1.94
CA ARG A 159 1.45 -11.36 2.23
C ARG A 159 2.10 -10.35 1.28
N VAL A 160 2.94 -9.48 1.82
CA VAL A 160 3.73 -8.54 1.02
C VAL A 160 5.04 -9.23 0.64
N SER A 161 5.38 -9.27 -0.64
CA SER A 161 6.72 -9.66 -1.09
C SER A 161 7.64 -8.44 -1.21
N MET A 162 8.92 -8.58 -0.90
CA MET A 162 9.93 -7.60 -1.28
C MET A 162 10.38 -7.88 -2.71
N LEU A 163 10.13 -6.95 -3.63
CA LEU A 163 10.59 -7.02 -5.02
C LEU A 163 11.82 -6.13 -5.18
N VAL A 164 13.00 -6.69 -5.43
CA VAL A 164 14.26 -5.93 -5.44
C VAL A 164 14.76 -5.70 -6.88
N PRO A 165 14.84 -4.44 -7.36
CA PRO A 165 15.59 -4.09 -8.56
C PRO A 165 17.10 -4.18 -8.25
N ALA A 166 17.69 -5.36 -8.45
CA ALA A 166 19.09 -5.61 -8.14
C ALA A 166 19.98 -5.34 -9.36
N TYR A 167 20.01 -4.08 -9.79
CA TYR A 167 20.73 -3.63 -11.00
C TYR A 167 22.22 -3.32 -10.72
N PHE A 168 22.72 -3.74 -9.54
CA PHE A 168 24.08 -3.53 -9.08
C PHE A 168 24.98 -4.75 -9.37
N HIS A 169 26.09 -4.50 -10.08
CA HIS A 169 26.94 -5.52 -10.68
C HIS A 169 27.58 -6.48 -9.63
N PRO A 170 27.48 -7.81 -9.78
CA PRO A 170 27.92 -8.79 -8.77
C PRO A 170 29.36 -8.65 -8.27
N VAL A 171 30.31 -8.34 -9.17
CA VAL A 171 31.73 -8.26 -8.81
C VAL A 171 32.04 -7.06 -7.90
N THR A 172 31.33 -5.94 -8.04
CA THR A 172 31.58 -4.69 -7.32
C THR A 172 30.69 -4.55 -6.08
N ALA A 173 29.42 -4.94 -6.17
CA ALA A 173 28.42 -4.81 -5.10
C ALA A 173 28.32 -6.08 -4.22
N GLN A 174 29.46 -6.68 -3.86
CA GLN A 174 29.49 -7.97 -3.14
C GLN A 174 28.84 -7.91 -1.75
N VAL A 175 28.78 -6.73 -1.12
CA VAL A 175 28.16 -6.54 0.20
C VAL A 175 26.64 -6.58 0.06
N GLU A 176 26.12 -5.99 -1.01
CA GLU A 176 24.71 -5.92 -1.37
C GLU A 176 24.16 -7.32 -1.70
N TRP A 177 24.89 -8.10 -2.50
CA TRP A 177 24.54 -9.50 -2.80
C TRP A 177 24.55 -10.38 -1.54
N LYS A 178 25.55 -10.21 -0.65
CA LYS A 178 25.59 -10.91 0.66
C LYS A 178 24.47 -10.44 1.62
N ARG A 179 23.93 -9.23 1.47
CA ARG A 179 22.75 -8.74 2.21
C ARG A 179 21.46 -9.40 1.67
N LEU A 180 21.30 -9.53 0.35
CA LEU A 180 20.18 -10.29 -0.26
C LEU A 180 20.17 -11.78 0.15
N GLU A 181 21.32 -12.45 0.16
CA GLU A 181 21.44 -13.83 0.65
C GLU A 181 20.97 -14.00 2.10
N ARG A 182 21.16 -12.98 2.95
CA ARG A 182 20.69 -12.98 4.35
C ARG A 182 19.19 -12.75 4.43
N ALA A 183 18.66 -11.79 3.66
CA ALA A 183 17.22 -11.49 3.60
C ALA A 183 16.37 -12.72 3.23
N ALA A 184 16.90 -13.60 2.37
CA ALA A 184 16.30 -14.91 2.04
C ALA A 184 15.93 -15.75 3.28
N THR A 185 16.67 -15.64 4.38
CA THR A 185 16.41 -16.40 5.62
C THR A 185 15.17 -15.87 6.36
N LEU A 186 14.91 -14.56 6.25
CA LEU A 186 13.87 -13.84 6.99
C LEU A 186 12.55 -13.71 6.21
N LEU A 187 12.63 -13.55 4.89
CA LEU A 187 11.48 -13.42 3.98
C LEU A 187 11.13 -14.72 3.25
N ARG A 188 12.11 -15.62 3.03
CA ARG A 188 11.93 -16.88 2.31
C ARG A 188 11.31 -16.63 0.93
N ASP A 189 10.15 -17.23 0.68
CA ASP A 189 9.40 -17.10 -0.57
C ASP A 189 8.93 -15.65 -0.81
N ASP A 190 8.83 -14.80 0.22
CA ASP A 190 8.45 -13.39 0.10
C ASP A 190 9.57 -12.48 -0.46
N LEU A 191 10.73 -13.03 -0.87
CA LEU A 191 11.78 -12.26 -1.55
C LEU A 191 11.82 -12.61 -3.04
N VAL A 192 11.65 -11.59 -3.89
CA VAL A 192 11.81 -11.67 -5.35
C VAL A 192 12.93 -10.71 -5.79
N VAL A 193 13.93 -11.20 -6.52
CA VAL A 193 15.05 -10.39 -7.03
C VAL A 193 14.97 -10.26 -8.55
N ILE A 194 15.05 -9.03 -9.07
CA ILE A 194 15.15 -8.76 -10.50
C ILE A 194 16.63 -8.72 -10.86
N LEU A 195 17.10 -9.68 -11.68
CA LEU A 195 18.44 -9.62 -12.27
C LEU A 195 18.41 -8.80 -13.55
N ASN A 196 19.34 -7.85 -13.67
CA ASN A 196 19.55 -7.04 -14.86
C ASN A 196 21.06 -7.04 -15.15
N VAL A 197 21.49 -7.61 -16.28
CA VAL A 197 22.92 -7.70 -16.62
C VAL A 197 23.41 -6.40 -17.24
N ASN A 198 22.67 -5.91 -18.25
CA ASN A 198 22.98 -4.72 -19.02
C ASN A 198 21.71 -4.26 -19.75
N SER A 199 20.81 -3.58 -19.04
CA SER A 199 19.45 -3.20 -19.48
C SER A 199 18.68 -4.36 -20.15
N GLY A 200 18.84 -5.57 -19.62
CA GLY A 200 18.42 -6.81 -20.26
C GLY A 200 19.24 -8.02 -19.82
N SER A 201 19.17 -9.07 -20.64
CA SER A 201 19.82 -10.37 -20.42
C SER A 201 21.34 -10.40 -20.68
N GLY A 202 21.92 -9.28 -21.11
CA GLY A 202 23.31 -9.21 -21.55
C GLY A 202 23.54 -9.76 -22.97
N MET A 203 22.51 -10.20 -23.71
CA MET A 203 22.65 -10.80 -25.05
C MET A 203 23.52 -9.99 -26.03
N ASN A 204 23.48 -8.66 -25.96
CA ASN A 204 24.26 -7.77 -26.83
C ASN A 204 25.72 -7.57 -26.38
N SER A 205 26.06 -7.92 -25.13
CA SER A 205 27.41 -7.80 -24.54
C SER A 205 28.06 -9.15 -24.22
N GLY A 206 27.32 -10.26 -24.32
CA GLY A 206 27.78 -11.62 -24.01
C GLY A 206 27.21 -12.18 -22.70
N VAL A 207 27.45 -13.47 -22.46
CA VAL A 207 27.10 -14.13 -21.19
C VAL A 207 28.14 -13.72 -20.14
N GLU A 208 27.69 -13.22 -18.99
CA GLU A 208 28.60 -12.78 -17.93
C GLU A 208 28.69 -13.81 -16.78
N PRO A 209 29.87 -14.40 -16.52
CA PRO A 209 30.01 -15.46 -15.51
C PRO A 209 29.62 -15.05 -14.09
N ALA A 210 29.75 -13.77 -13.71
CA ALA A 210 29.40 -13.33 -12.36
C ALA A 210 27.88 -13.34 -12.13
N TYR A 211 27.06 -13.02 -13.14
CA TYR A 211 25.60 -13.19 -13.06
C TYR A 211 25.19 -14.67 -13.12
N GLN A 212 25.94 -15.54 -13.81
CA GLN A 212 25.70 -16.99 -13.74
C GLN A 212 25.93 -17.54 -12.33
N GLU A 213 27.01 -17.13 -11.67
CA GLU A 213 27.30 -17.48 -10.27
C GLU A 213 26.26 -16.90 -9.31
N THR A 214 25.88 -15.63 -9.48
CA THR A 214 24.79 -15.02 -8.69
C THR A 214 23.47 -15.79 -8.85
N ALA A 215 23.07 -16.16 -10.06
CA ALA A 215 21.89 -16.98 -10.30
C ALA A 215 22.01 -18.36 -9.58
N ARG A 216 23.17 -19.02 -9.68
CA ARG A 216 23.45 -20.29 -8.98
C ARG A 216 23.35 -20.14 -7.46
N VAL A 217 23.86 -19.05 -6.89
CA VAL A 217 23.79 -18.74 -5.45
C VAL A 217 22.33 -18.48 -5.05
N LEU A 218 21.58 -17.62 -5.73
CA LEU A 218 20.17 -17.34 -5.46
C LEU A 218 19.33 -18.63 -5.48
N ASN A 219 19.52 -19.47 -6.50
CA ASN A 219 18.89 -20.80 -6.60
C ASN A 219 19.22 -21.67 -5.37
N SER A 220 20.49 -21.73 -4.94
CA SER A 220 20.92 -22.52 -3.77
C SER A 220 20.30 -22.03 -2.45
N LYS A 221 20.00 -20.74 -2.34
CA LYS A 221 19.30 -20.12 -1.20
C LYS A 221 17.77 -20.18 -1.32
N LYS A 222 17.24 -20.70 -2.44
CA LYS A 222 15.81 -20.72 -2.81
C LYS A 222 15.18 -19.32 -2.92
N VAL A 223 15.98 -18.30 -3.28
CA VAL A 223 15.45 -16.96 -3.56
C VAL A 223 14.74 -16.98 -4.91
N ARG A 224 13.50 -16.49 -4.96
CA ARG A 224 12.81 -16.28 -6.24
C ARG A 224 13.51 -15.16 -6.99
N TRP A 225 13.82 -15.37 -8.26
CA TRP A 225 14.39 -14.31 -9.10
C TRP A 225 13.85 -14.34 -10.51
N VAL A 226 13.87 -13.18 -11.16
CA VAL A 226 13.30 -12.94 -12.49
C VAL A 226 14.31 -12.20 -13.37
N GLY A 227 14.32 -12.49 -14.67
CA GLY A 227 15.13 -11.76 -15.63
C GLY A 227 14.48 -10.43 -16.04
N TYR A 228 15.23 -9.33 -16.03
CA TYR A 228 14.82 -8.04 -16.57
C TYR A 228 14.77 -8.08 -18.11
N VAL A 229 13.68 -7.60 -18.70
CA VAL A 229 13.52 -7.42 -20.15
C VAL A 229 12.80 -6.10 -20.42
N ASP A 230 13.40 -5.26 -21.26
CA ASP A 230 12.84 -3.96 -21.66
C ASP A 230 12.01 -4.09 -22.95
N VAL A 231 10.80 -3.52 -22.94
CA VAL A 231 9.88 -3.48 -24.10
C VAL A 231 9.69 -2.07 -24.68
N ASN A 232 10.33 -1.05 -24.11
CA ASN A 232 10.33 0.34 -24.59
C ASN A 232 8.90 0.87 -24.89
N TYR A 233 8.00 0.76 -23.92
CA TYR A 233 6.58 1.11 -24.04
C TYR A 233 5.90 0.44 -25.24
N GLY A 234 6.15 -0.86 -25.42
CA GLY A 234 5.56 -1.70 -26.47
C GLY A 234 6.10 -1.42 -27.87
N ARG A 235 7.14 -0.59 -28.00
CA ARG A 235 7.75 -0.23 -29.29
C ARG A 235 8.84 -1.21 -29.74
N ARG A 236 9.34 -2.05 -28.84
CA ARG A 236 10.31 -3.09 -29.17
C ARG A 236 9.57 -4.31 -29.75
N PRO A 237 9.94 -4.82 -30.94
CA PRO A 237 9.22 -5.93 -31.56
C PRO A 237 9.20 -7.19 -30.69
N ALA A 238 8.05 -7.87 -30.57
CA ALA A 238 7.90 -9.10 -29.80
C ALA A 238 8.99 -10.15 -30.06
N ALA A 239 9.43 -10.31 -31.32
CA ALA A 239 10.49 -11.26 -31.69
C ALA A 239 11.86 -10.96 -31.04
N GLU A 240 12.12 -9.73 -30.60
CA GLU A 240 13.30 -9.39 -29.80
C GLU A 240 13.10 -9.72 -28.32
N VAL A 241 11.94 -9.34 -27.78
CA VAL A 241 11.55 -9.59 -26.39
C VAL A 241 11.61 -11.09 -26.08
N ILE A 242 11.14 -11.92 -27.02
CA ILE A 242 11.22 -13.38 -26.92
C ILE A 242 12.66 -13.91 -27.04
N ARG A 243 13.54 -13.30 -27.84
CA ARG A 243 14.97 -13.65 -27.89
C ARG A 243 15.68 -13.36 -26.56
N ASP A 244 15.40 -12.21 -25.92
CA ASP A 244 15.96 -11.89 -24.61
C ASP A 244 15.56 -12.93 -23.55
N VAL A 245 14.28 -13.34 -23.54
CA VAL A 245 13.76 -14.37 -22.63
C VAL A 245 14.38 -15.74 -22.92
N GLN A 246 14.58 -16.10 -24.19
CA GLN A 246 15.31 -17.32 -24.57
C GLN A 246 16.78 -17.28 -24.14
N PHE A 247 17.44 -16.12 -24.23
CA PHE A 247 18.82 -15.94 -23.76
C PHE A 247 18.92 -16.06 -22.24
N TRP A 248 18.00 -15.44 -21.48
CA TRP A 248 17.87 -15.65 -20.03
C TRP A 248 17.72 -17.14 -19.69
N LEU A 249 16.75 -17.83 -20.32
CA LEU A 249 16.42 -19.24 -20.10
C LEU A 249 17.52 -20.24 -20.50
N THR A 250 18.50 -19.79 -21.27
CA THR A 250 19.61 -20.63 -21.77
C THR A 250 20.87 -20.43 -20.94
N ASN A 251 21.20 -19.17 -20.62
CA ASN A 251 22.48 -18.81 -20.03
C ASN A 251 22.44 -18.64 -18.50
N TYR A 252 21.28 -18.34 -17.93
CA TYR A 252 21.11 -18.11 -16.48
C TYR A 252 19.95 -18.99 -15.95
N PRO A 253 20.20 -20.30 -15.71
CA PRO A 253 19.15 -21.24 -15.34
C PRO A 253 18.61 -20.98 -13.92
N GLY A 254 17.31 -21.24 -13.72
CA GLY A 254 16.66 -21.30 -12.41
C GLY A 254 15.74 -20.12 -12.05
N MET A 255 15.62 -19.10 -12.90
CA MET A 255 14.63 -18.03 -12.68
C MET A 255 13.20 -18.57 -12.62
N CYS A 256 12.33 -17.85 -11.90
CA CYS A 256 10.91 -18.16 -11.77
C CYS A 256 10.00 -17.32 -12.67
N GLY A 257 10.55 -16.41 -13.48
CA GLY A 257 9.77 -15.50 -14.30
C GLY A 257 10.56 -14.38 -14.97
N ILE A 258 9.85 -13.39 -15.49
CA ILE A 258 10.39 -12.21 -16.18
C ILE A 258 9.79 -10.94 -15.58
N PHE A 259 10.62 -9.90 -15.46
CA PHE A 259 10.22 -8.52 -15.17
C PHE A 259 10.27 -7.73 -16.48
N VAL A 260 9.10 -7.32 -16.97
CA VAL A 260 8.92 -6.55 -18.20
C VAL A 260 8.90 -5.07 -17.84
N ASP A 261 10.02 -4.40 -18.07
CA ASP A 261 10.19 -2.98 -17.74
C ASP A 261 9.75 -2.07 -18.89
N ARG A 262 9.37 -0.83 -18.53
CA ARG A 262 8.77 0.15 -19.42
C ARG A 262 7.57 -0.43 -20.17
N ALA A 263 6.71 -1.15 -19.45
CA ALA A 263 5.48 -1.69 -20.00
C ALA A 263 4.48 -0.56 -20.33
N PRO A 264 3.67 -0.66 -21.41
CA PRO A 264 2.56 0.25 -21.64
C PRO A 264 1.55 0.22 -20.49
N SER A 265 1.02 1.38 -20.11
CA SER A 265 -0.07 1.49 -19.13
C SER A 265 -1.47 1.42 -19.75
N THR A 266 -1.63 1.64 -21.06
CA THR A 266 -2.94 1.69 -21.72
C THR A 266 -3.20 0.50 -22.63
N THR A 267 -2.50 0.38 -23.76
CA THR A 267 -2.68 -0.71 -24.72
C THR A 267 -1.34 -1.21 -25.26
N TRP A 268 -1.28 -2.50 -25.55
CA TRP A 268 -0.14 -3.14 -26.21
C TRP A 268 -0.64 -4.33 -27.03
N SER A 269 -0.70 -4.17 -28.35
CA SER A 269 -1.30 -5.16 -29.27
C SER A 269 -0.59 -6.52 -29.24
N GLU A 270 0.73 -6.54 -29.08
CA GLU A 270 1.52 -7.79 -29.01
C GLU A 270 1.45 -8.47 -27.63
N MET A 271 0.90 -7.82 -26.60
CA MET A 271 0.97 -8.26 -25.19
C MET A 271 0.56 -9.72 -25.00
N LYS A 272 -0.64 -10.11 -25.47
CA LYS A 272 -1.11 -11.50 -25.31
C LYS A 272 -0.20 -12.50 -26.02
N SER A 273 0.40 -12.13 -27.15
CA SER A 273 1.34 -12.98 -27.88
C SER A 273 2.66 -13.15 -27.11
N VAL A 274 3.23 -12.05 -26.60
CA VAL A 274 4.45 -12.07 -25.78
C VAL A 274 4.21 -12.83 -24.49
N CYS A 275 3.20 -12.47 -23.71
CA CYS A 275 2.91 -13.07 -22.41
C CYS A 275 2.49 -14.55 -22.52
N SER A 276 1.92 -14.99 -23.65
CA SER A 276 1.68 -16.41 -23.95
C SER A 276 2.98 -17.16 -24.31
N GLN A 277 3.80 -16.63 -25.22
CA GLN A 277 5.08 -17.24 -25.60
C GLN A 277 6.06 -17.32 -24.42
N VAL A 278 6.12 -16.29 -23.56
CA VAL A 278 6.94 -16.31 -22.34
C VAL A 278 6.43 -17.36 -21.35
N ARG A 279 5.11 -17.48 -21.13
CA ARG A 279 4.52 -18.60 -20.35
C ARG A 279 4.94 -19.96 -20.92
N GLN A 280 4.85 -20.15 -22.24
CA GLN A 280 5.21 -21.40 -22.90
C GLN A 280 6.69 -21.77 -22.68
N LEU A 281 7.59 -20.80 -22.88
CA LEU A 281 9.03 -20.98 -22.69
C LEU A 281 9.41 -21.29 -21.23
N LEU A 282 8.80 -20.59 -20.26
CA LEU A 282 9.00 -20.85 -18.82
C LEU A 282 8.45 -22.23 -18.42
N THR A 283 7.26 -22.58 -18.91
CA THR A 283 6.61 -23.89 -18.67
C THR A 283 7.45 -25.03 -19.26
N ALA A 284 8.06 -24.85 -20.43
CA ALA A 284 8.97 -25.82 -21.04
C ALA A 284 10.23 -26.08 -20.18
N LYS A 285 10.69 -25.10 -19.40
CA LYS A 285 11.73 -25.26 -18.37
C LYS A 285 11.20 -25.79 -17.02
N LYS A 286 9.94 -26.27 -16.99
CA LYS A 286 9.22 -26.81 -15.82
C LYS A 286 8.96 -25.79 -14.70
N ILE A 287 9.03 -24.50 -15.00
CA ILE A 287 8.67 -23.42 -14.06
C ILE A 287 7.15 -23.40 -13.94
N ARG A 288 6.64 -23.81 -12.77
CA ARG A 288 5.20 -23.79 -12.45
C ARG A 288 4.81 -22.40 -11.95
N GLN A 289 3.65 -21.90 -12.37
CA GLN A 289 3.14 -20.56 -12.03
C GLN A 289 4.20 -19.46 -12.23
N PRO A 290 4.69 -19.26 -13.48
CA PRO A 290 5.72 -18.27 -13.76
C PRO A 290 5.29 -16.85 -13.36
N LEU A 291 6.22 -16.08 -12.82
CA LEU A 291 6.01 -14.65 -12.60
C LEU A 291 6.12 -13.89 -13.92
N LEU A 292 5.10 -13.09 -14.22
CA LEU A 292 5.08 -12.12 -15.29
C LEU A 292 4.76 -10.78 -14.66
N ILE A 293 5.82 -10.06 -14.31
CA ILE A 293 5.76 -8.77 -13.64
C ILE A 293 5.83 -7.67 -14.70
N ALA A 294 4.83 -6.80 -14.78
CA ALA A 294 4.91 -5.57 -15.56
C ALA A 294 5.37 -4.39 -14.70
N ASN A 295 6.23 -3.54 -15.26
CA ASN A 295 6.50 -2.22 -14.73
C ASN A 295 6.09 -1.11 -15.72
N PRO A 296 4.83 -0.66 -15.67
CA PRO A 296 4.39 0.61 -16.24
C PRO A 296 4.71 1.82 -15.35
N GLY A 297 5.11 1.62 -14.08
CA GLY A 297 5.37 2.68 -13.10
C GLY A 297 4.11 3.43 -12.61
N THR A 298 2.92 3.02 -13.06
CA THR A 298 1.62 3.67 -12.81
C THR A 298 0.48 2.65 -12.95
N VAL A 299 -0.75 2.99 -12.56
CA VAL A 299 -1.92 2.12 -12.77
C VAL A 299 -2.13 1.87 -14.26
N CYS A 300 -2.29 0.60 -14.64
CA CYS A 300 -2.54 0.19 -16.01
C CYS A 300 -4.01 -0.17 -16.29
N ASP A 301 -4.33 -0.31 -17.57
CA ASP A 301 -5.58 -0.86 -18.08
C ASP A 301 -5.75 -2.35 -17.72
N GLU A 302 -7.00 -2.80 -17.55
CA GLU A 302 -7.31 -4.19 -17.15
C GLU A 302 -7.03 -5.22 -18.26
N THR A 303 -7.03 -4.82 -19.54
CA THR A 303 -6.75 -5.73 -20.66
C THR A 303 -5.32 -6.25 -20.68
N LEU A 304 -4.44 -5.66 -19.87
CA LEU A 304 -3.04 -6.03 -19.72
C LEU A 304 -2.78 -7.13 -18.67
N VAL A 305 -3.77 -7.50 -17.85
CA VAL A 305 -3.57 -8.42 -16.71
C VAL A 305 -4.30 -9.77 -16.85
N GLY A 306 -4.16 -10.63 -15.84
CA GLY A 306 -4.94 -11.85 -15.68
C GLY A 306 -4.38 -13.07 -16.42
N ALA A 307 -5.27 -13.98 -16.83
CA ALA A 307 -4.91 -15.30 -17.34
C ALA A 307 -3.95 -15.27 -18.54
N ASP A 308 -4.21 -14.39 -19.51
CA ASP A 308 -3.36 -14.16 -20.70
C ASP A 308 -2.25 -13.12 -20.45
N GLY A 309 -2.50 -12.17 -19.55
CA GLY A 309 -1.71 -10.95 -19.40
C GLY A 309 -0.55 -11.06 -18.41
N PHE A 310 -0.32 -10.00 -17.65
CA PHE A 310 0.56 -10.00 -16.49
C PHE A 310 -0.15 -10.50 -15.23
N ASN A 311 0.59 -11.16 -14.34
CA ASN A 311 0.07 -11.60 -13.03
C ASN A 311 0.62 -10.79 -11.85
N TRP A 312 1.64 -9.97 -12.05
CA TRP A 312 2.13 -8.98 -11.10
C TRP A 312 2.25 -7.62 -11.80
N VAL A 313 1.82 -6.51 -11.19
CA VAL A 313 1.91 -5.16 -11.79
C VAL A 313 2.45 -4.14 -10.80
N CYS A 314 3.53 -3.45 -11.18
CA CYS A 314 4.06 -2.30 -10.46
C CYS A 314 3.22 -1.06 -10.81
N ILE A 315 2.26 -0.75 -9.94
CA ILE A 315 1.24 0.29 -10.13
C ILE A 315 1.71 1.69 -9.70
N SER A 316 2.92 1.80 -9.13
CA SER A 316 3.56 3.08 -8.81
C SER A 316 5.08 2.90 -8.68
N GLU A 317 5.88 3.62 -9.46
CA GLU A 317 7.32 3.78 -9.26
C GLU A 317 7.64 5.27 -9.06
N ASN A 318 7.68 5.72 -7.80
CA ASN A 318 7.69 7.14 -7.45
C ASN A 318 8.56 7.47 -6.22
N PRO A 319 9.09 8.70 -6.10
CA PRO A 319 9.63 9.18 -4.85
C PRO A 319 8.50 9.27 -3.81
N LEU A 320 8.81 9.14 -2.52
CA LEU A 320 7.83 9.15 -1.44
C LEU A 320 6.86 10.35 -1.51
N SER A 321 7.39 11.51 -1.88
CA SER A 321 6.65 12.78 -2.07
C SER A 321 5.58 12.77 -3.17
N ASN A 322 5.65 11.82 -4.11
CA ASN A 322 4.64 11.58 -5.16
C ASN A 322 4.15 10.11 -5.15
N SER A 323 4.44 9.36 -4.08
CA SER A 323 4.06 7.95 -3.99
C SER A 323 2.59 7.80 -3.62
N ALA A 324 1.94 6.82 -4.24
CA ALA A 324 0.56 6.47 -3.96
C ALA A 324 0.40 4.94 -4.00
N PHE A 325 -0.57 4.45 -3.23
CA PHE A 325 -0.89 3.02 -3.14
C PHE A 325 -2.35 2.75 -3.59
N PRO A 326 -2.77 3.18 -4.79
CA PRO A 326 -4.14 2.99 -5.25
C PRO A 326 -4.37 1.52 -5.60
N ARG A 327 -5.32 0.84 -4.97
CA ARG A 327 -5.76 -0.48 -5.46
C ARG A 327 -6.62 -0.28 -6.72
N PRO A 328 -6.23 -0.79 -7.91
CA PRO A 328 -7.05 -0.66 -9.11
C PRO A 328 -8.35 -1.47 -8.96
N ALA A 329 -9.48 -0.97 -9.44
CA ALA A 329 -10.75 -1.68 -9.33
C ALA A 329 -10.73 -3.07 -10.00
N TRP A 330 -9.96 -3.23 -11.09
CA TRP A 330 -9.76 -4.52 -11.74
C TRP A 330 -8.99 -5.53 -10.89
N ALA A 331 -8.21 -5.10 -9.89
CA ALA A 331 -7.43 -6.00 -9.03
C ALA A 331 -8.28 -6.77 -8.02
N ASP A 332 -9.52 -6.31 -7.76
CA ASP A 332 -10.51 -7.06 -6.97
C ASP A 332 -11.35 -8.02 -7.85
N ALA A 333 -11.43 -7.76 -9.16
CA ALA A 333 -12.09 -8.65 -10.11
C ALA A 333 -11.17 -9.75 -10.67
N ASN A 334 -9.87 -9.49 -10.80
CA ASN A 334 -8.86 -10.40 -11.34
C ASN A 334 -8.11 -11.12 -10.20
N ASP A 335 -8.80 -12.02 -9.50
CA ASP A 335 -8.17 -12.75 -8.39
C ASP A 335 -6.96 -13.57 -8.87
N GLY A 336 -5.85 -13.47 -8.12
CA GLY A 336 -4.54 -13.99 -8.53
C GLY A 336 -3.65 -13.00 -9.32
N VAL A 337 -4.09 -11.76 -9.59
CA VAL A 337 -3.20 -10.67 -10.05
C VAL A 337 -2.73 -9.84 -8.85
N ALA A 338 -1.43 -9.87 -8.61
CA ALA A 338 -0.78 -9.09 -7.55
C ALA A 338 -0.48 -7.65 -8.00
N VAL A 339 -0.74 -6.67 -7.12
CA VAL A 339 -0.36 -5.26 -7.34
C VAL A 339 0.65 -4.81 -6.29
N GLY A 340 1.57 -3.91 -6.66
CA GLY A 340 2.60 -3.42 -5.75
C GLY A 340 3.29 -2.15 -6.23
N SER A 341 4.13 -1.58 -5.37
CA SER A 341 4.78 -0.28 -5.61
C SER A 341 6.29 -0.32 -5.37
N ILE A 342 7.02 0.55 -6.05
CA ILE A 342 8.43 0.84 -5.83
C ILE A 342 8.54 2.29 -5.33
N VAL A 343 9.03 2.47 -4.10
CA VAL A 343 9.10 3.79 -3.44
C VAL A 343 10.55 4.16 -3.17
N TYR A 344 10.94 5.38 -3.54
CA TYR A 344 12.29 5.90 -3.32
C TYR A 344 12.31 7.28 -2.63
N ASP A 345 13.49 7.87 -2.42
CA ASP A 345 13.68 9.10 -1.62
C ASP A 345 13.18 8.96 -0.15
N VAL A 346 13.34 7.77 0.44
CA VAL A 346 12.88 7.46 1.82
C VAL A 346 14.03 7.63 2.82
N THR A 347 13.89 8.58 3.75
CA THR A 347 14.99 9.08 4.58
C THR A 347 14.96 8.60 6.04
N SER A 348 13.87 7.95 6.49
CA SER A 348 13.70 7.51 7.88
C SER A 348 12.98 6.16 7.99
N THR A 349 13.22 5.43 9.09
CA THR A 349 12.55 4.14 9.36
C THR A 349 11.05 4.29 9.62
N GLN A 350 10.59 5.43 10.15
CA GLN A 350 9.17 5.68 10.37
C GLN A 350 8.39 5.71 9.05
N GLN A 351 8.95 6.36 8.02
CA GLN A 351 8.38 6.34 6.67
C GLN A 351 8.32 4.90 6.12
N VAL A 352 9.33 4.06 6.37
CA VAL A 352 9.30 2.64 5.95
C VAL A 352 8.14 1.89 6.61
N GLU A 353 7.94 2.07 7.93
CA GLU A 353 6.79 1.48 8.64
C GLU A 353 5.45 1.95 8.07
N ASP A 354 5.33 3.24 7.76
CA ASP A 354 4.10 3.83 7.21
C ASP A 354 3.85 3.36 5.77
N ILE A 355 4.89 3.23 4.93
CA ILE A 355 4.81 2.68 3.57
C ILE A 355 4.38 1.20 3.61
N VAL A 356 4.98 0.38 4.48
CA VAL A 356 4.59 -1.03 4.65
C VAL A 356 3.14 -1.12 5.14
N ARG A 357 2.74 -0.28 6.10
CA ARG A 357 1.35 -0.23 6.60
C ARG A 357 0.36 0.21 5.53
N GLN A 358 0.68 1.23 4.73
CA GLN A 358 -0.18 1.70 3.64
C GLN A 358 -0.32 0.66 2.53
N THR A 359 0.79 0.04 2.11
CA THR A 359 0.80 -1.09 1.15
C THR A 359 -0.14 -2.19 1.65
N ALA A 360 0.05 -2.63 2.89
CA ALA A 360 -0.78 -3.65 3.54
C ALA A 360 -2.27 -3.29 3.63
N MET A 361 -2.60 -2.05 4.03
CA MET A 361 -3.97 -1.55 4.14
C MET A 361 -4.68 -1.46 2.78
N GLN A 362 -3.94 -1.19 1.71
CA GLN A 362 -4.43 -1.15 0.33
C GLN A 362 -4.32 -2.50 -0.39
N GLN A 363 -4.11 -3.59 0.37
CA GLN A 363 -3.92 -4.96 -0.14
C GLN A 363 -2.83 -5.10 -1.22
N GLY A 364 -1.79 -4.29 -1.18
CA GLY A 364 -0.60 -4.44 -2.02
C GLY A 364 0.15 -5.72 -1.65
N GLU A 365 0.53 -6.50 -2.66
CA GLU A 365 1.12 -7.83 -2.54
C GLU A 365 2.64 -7.82 -2.78
N PHE A 366 3.21 -6.70 -3.24
CA PHE A 366 4.66 -6.48 -3.19
C PHE A 366 5.07 -5.01 -3.03
N LEU A 367 6.33 -4.81 -2.60
CA LEU A 367 6.90 -3.51 -2.29
C LEU A 367 8.42 -3.48 -2.55
N PHE A 368 8.94 -2.33 -2.98
CA PHE A 368 10.33 -1.93 -2.74
C PHE A 368 10.40 -0.58 -2.02
N VAL A 369 11.42 -0.37 -1.20
CA VAL A 369 11.69 0.90 -0.50
C VAL A 369 13.18 1.23 -0.59
N SER A 370 13.53 2.47 -0.91
CA SER A 370 14.91 2.92 -1.09
C SER A 370 15.16 4.35 -0.60
N ASP A 371 16.37 4.60 -0.09
CA ASP A 371 16.89 5.93 0.24
C ASP A 371 17.57 6.63 -0.94
N GLN A 372 17.72 5.95 -2.08
CA GLN A 372 18.26 6.55 -3.31
C GLN A 372 17.27 7.55 -3.90
N ASN A 373 17.79 8.58 -4.56
CA ASN A 373 17.02 9.59 -5.27
C ASN A 373 17.70 10.00 -6.59
N GLY A 374 17.10 10.95 -7.31
CA GLY A 374 17.53 11.39 -8.63
C GLY A 374 16.64 10.84 -9.74
N LYS A 375 17.26 10.42 -10.85
CA LYS A 375 16.58 9.93 -12.08
C LYS A 375 16.82 8.42 -12.25
N SER A 376 16.16 7.80 -13.22
CA SER A 376 16.28 6.38 -13.54
C SER A 376 17.72 5.86 -13.67
N GLU A 377 18.66 6.70 -14.10
CA GLU A 377 20.09 6.38 -14.25
C GLU A 377 20.86 6.32 -12.90
N THR A 378 20.34 6.91 -11.82
CA THR A 378 20.99 6.95 -10.49
C THR A 378 20.30 6.07 -9.45
N LEU A 379 19.05 5.67 -9.71
CA LEU A 379 18.30 4.73 -8.89
C LEU A 379 18.80 3.28 -9.08
N TRP A 380 18.52 2.42 -8.10
CA TRP A 380 18.78 0.97 -8.14
C TRP A 380 20.27 0.57 -8.26
N THR A 381 21.19 1.53 -8.14
CA THR A 381 22.66 1.35 -8.23
C THR A 381 23.27 0.67 -7.00
N ARG A 382 22.51 0.51 -5.92
CA ARG A 382 22.84 -0.28 -4.72
C ARG A 382 21.57 -0.74 -4.00
N LEU A 383 21.72 -1.58 -2.99
CA LEU A 383 20.67 -1.75 -1.97
C LEU A 383 20.46 -0.46 -1.16
N PRO A 384 19.31 -0.32 -0.46
CA PRO A 384 19.08 0.79 0.45
C PRO A 384 20.10 0.84 1.59
N ALA A 385 20.23 2.00 2.25
CA ALA A 385 20.97 2.17 3.49
C ALA A 385 20.50 1.16 4.55
N GLU A 386 21.41 0.69 5.42
CA GLU A 386 21.14 -0.49 6.26
C GLU A 386 19.97 -0.30 7.23
N ASN A 387 19.75 0.91 7.76
CA ASN A 387 18.58 1.25 8.56
C ASN A 387 17.26 1.11 7.77
N ILE A 388 17.20 1.65 6.55
CA ILE A 388 16.03 1.58 5.67
C ILE A 388 15.78 0.13 5.23
N TYR A 389 16.83 -0.58 4.81
CA TYR A 389 16.77 -1.97 4.38
C TYR A 389 16.28 -2.90 5.52
N GLN A 390 16.86 -2.81 6.71
CA GLN A 390 16.46 -3.62 7.85
C GLN A 390 15.05 -3.28 8.36
N ALA A 391 14.63 -2.01 8.29
CA ALA A 391 13.25 -1.64 8.57
C ALA A 391 12.27 -2.26 7.56
N THR A 392 12.59 -2.26 6.25
CA THR A 392 11.75 -2.88 5.21
C THR A 392 11.64 -4.39 5.43
N LEU A 393 12.78 -5.06 5.63
CA LEU A 393 12.84 -6.49 5.92
C LEU A 393 12.04 -6.87 7.18
N THR A 394 12.17 -6.09 8.25
CA THR A 394 11.51 -6.35 9.53
C THR A 394 10.00 -6.08 9.45
N GLY A 395 9.58 -4.99 8.81
CA GLY A 395 8.17 -4.65 8.61
C GLY A 395 7.43 -5.70 7.79
N ILE A 396 7.98 -6.09 6.64
CA ILE A 396 7.39 -7.14 5.78
C ILE A 396 7.37 -8.48 6.52
N SER A 397 8.47 -8.89 7.17
CA SER A 397 8.52 -10.14 7.92
C SER A 397 7.57 -10.15 9.13
N GLY A 398 7.34 -9.00 9.77
CA GLY A 398 6.37 -8.83 10.86
C GLY A 398 4.93 -9.00 10.37
N TRP A 399 4.57 -8.30 9.29
CA TRP A 399 3.25 -8.44 8.65
C TRP A 399 2.97 -9.87 8.17
N ASN A 400 3.91 -10.50 7.46
CA ASN A 400 3.70 -11.87 6.97
C ASN A 400 3.60 -12.92 8.09
N LYS A 401 4.12 -12.60 9.30
CA LYS A 401 3.87 -13.39 10.52
C LYS A 401 2.48 -13.16 11.11
N SER A 402 1.95 -11.92 11.14
CA SER A 402 0.56 -11.68 11.60
C SER A 402 -0.45 -12.34 10.67
N VAL A 403 -0.25 -12.23 9.35
CA VAL A 403 -1.01 -12.97 8.32
C VAL A 403 -1.10 -14.46 8.67
N THR A 404 0.05 -15.08 8.90
CA THR A 404 0.18 -16.53 9.14
C THR A 404 -0.43 -16.94 10.49
N ALA A 405 -0.37 -16.09 11.51
CA ALA A 405 -0.99 -16.34 12.81
C ALA A 405 -2.53 -16.27 12.72
N ASN A 406 -3.06 -15.22 12.07
CA ASN A 406 -4.50 -15.00 11.91
C ASN A 406 -5.16 -16.12 11.10
N ALA A 407 -4.52 -16.59 10.03
CA ALA A 407 -5.01 -17.72 9.24
C ALA A 407 -5.16 -19.00 10.07
N LYS A 408 -4.16 -19.32 10.92
CA LYS A 408 -4.20 -20.49 11.81
C LYS A 408 -5.29 -20.38 12.89
N ALA A 409 -5.49 -19.19 13.46
CA ALA A 409 -6.57 -18.95 14.42
C ALA A 409 -7.95 -19.17 13.77
N THR A 410 -8.13 -18.70 12.52
CA THR A 410 -9.35 -18.93 11.73
C THR A 410 -9.61 -20.40 11.45
N GLU A 411 -8.56 -21.17 11.11
CA GLU A 411 -8.68 -22.61 10.84
C GLU A 411 -8.99 -23.41 12.11
N GLY A 412 -8.39 -23.06 13.25
CA GLY A 412 -8.68 -23.66 14.55
C GLY A 412 -10.16 -23.52 14.95
N LEU A 413 -10.75 -22.34 14.72
CA LEU A 413 -12.16 -22.05 14.98
C LEU A 413 -13.15 -22.82 14.07
N ARG A 414 -12.67 -23.45 12.98
CA ARG A 414 -13.52 -24.22 12.05
C ARG A 414 -13.60 -25.72 12.35
N LYS A 415 -12.82 -26.24 13.32
CA LYS A 415 -12.93 -27.66 13.73
C LYS A 415 -13.98 -27.79 14.84
N PRO A 416 -15.07 -28.56 14.64
CA PRO A 416 -16.04 -28.81 15.70
C PRO A 416 -15.41 -29.64 16.83
N SER A 417 -15.65 -29.23 18.07
CA SER A 417 -15.18 -29.93 19.27
C SER A 417 -15.83 -31.31 19.38
N SER A 418 -15.08 -32.35 19.02
CA SER A 418 -15.52 -33.75 18.99
C SER A 418 -15.41 -34.44 20.36
N SER A 419 -15.80 -33.72 21.40
CA SER A 419 -15.84 -34.12 22.82
C SER A 419 -16.51 -32.98 23.61
N LEU A 420 -17.46 -33.21 24.52
CA LEU A 420 -18.04 -34.47 25.01
C LEU A 420 -19.55 -34.28 25.26
#